data_AF-A0A368LFJ2-F1
#
_entry.id   AF-A0A368LFJ2-F1
#
_cell.length_a   1.000
_cell.length_b   1.000
_cell.length_c   1.000
_cell.angle_alpha   90.00
_cell.angle_beta   90.00
_cell.angle_gamma   90.00
#
_symmetry.space_group_name_H-M   'P 1'
#
loop_
_entity.id
_entity.type
_entity.pdbx_description
1 polymer ?
#
loop_
_entity_poly.entity_id
_entity_poly.type
_entity_poly.pdbx_seq_one_letter_code
_entity_poly.pdbx_strand_id
1 'polypeptide(L)'
;MVPKEHYIAEEDTDDEITEKLRRQGVKIGKGLIAPRVFWPSIIVIVAVTVVAIVWPQGSADVFSAVQGWIVADLSWFYMLVVGAFIVFAVVIALSKYGSIKLGREQDKPEFSVMSWFTMLFSAGMGIGLIFYGVGEPVKFATVDPKPGVDMTGPEGAPLAMAQTFMHWGLHPWAIYAVIGLALAFAIHRRGRPVSIRWALEPLFGERVKGWVGDVIDVLAIFGTVFGVATSLGLGVQQIATGMREVGIIGGFDTTLLVILIVVITFLATFSVVSGVGAGIKWLSNINISLAGILLVTMLVLGPTLFIFDTFVQSLGAYFANIMQMTVDVGAFQGDEAIDWLAGNTIFYWGWWIAWAPFVGVFIARISRGRTVRQFIAGVLLVPTVVGFIWFAVMGGSGLFREFFGAEGDSLVDAESGEVEPEGSLFAVLGDLPLGQILSVMTIIIVALFFITSSDSGSLVVDMLASGGHPNPPVWSRVLWAFLEGALAIALMIAGGLSTLQTGSLITAVPFSIILILMCIATVRAFRYEYVQQQHIESVERLERISEHLTEEIGQSLTDDPAVREYVDDRIDYRLSRTRGLRRPGTGEKPAQPRPRGER
;
A
#
# COMPACT_ATOMS: atom_id res chain seq x y z
N MET A 1 -6.66 -22.80 10.93
CA MET A 1 -7.05 -22.09 9.69
C MET A 1 -8.56 -22.11 9.57
N VAL A 2 -9.16 -21.18 8.84
CA VAL A 2 -10.59 -21.26 8.51
C VAL A 2 -10.79 -22.44 7.53
N PRO A 3 -11.89 -23.23 7.60
CA PRO A 3 -12.16 -24.28 6.62
C PRO A 3 -12.32 -23.73 5.20
N LYS A 4 -12.02 -24.55 4.17
CA LYS A 4 -12.05 -24.10 2.76
C LYS A 4 -13.41 -23.54 2.34
N GLU A 5 -14.51 -24.11 2.84
CA GLU A 5 -15.86 -23.66 2.54
C GLU A 5 -16.18 -22.23 3.02
N HIS A 6 -15.36 -21.66 3.90
CA HIS A 6 -15.55 -20.30 4.42
C HIS A 6 -14.61 -19.26 3.80
N TYR A 7 -13.71 -19.66 2.88
CA TYR A 7 -12.89 -18.73 2.12
C TYR A 7 -13.72 -18.05 1.04
N ILE A 8 -13.48 -16.76 0.87
CA ILE A 8 -14.01 -16.00 -0.26
C ILE A 8 -13.18 -16.39 -1.50
N ALA A 9 -13.81 -17.06 -2.45
CA ALA A 9 -13.25 -17.40 -3.75
C ALA A 9 -13.63 -16.32 -4.77
N GLU A 10 -12.84 -16.19 -5.83
CA GLU A 10 -13.13 -15.24 -6.92
C GLU A 10 -14.43 -15.56 -7.68
N GLU A 11 -14.80 -16.85 -7.72
CA GLU A 11 -16.01 -17.32 -8.41
C GLU A 11 -17.26 -17.27 -7.52
N ASP A 12 -17.14 -16.87 -6.25
CA ASP A 12 -18.30 -16.76 -5.36
C ASP A 12 -19.25 -15.66 -5.83
N THR A 13 -20.54 -15.94 -5.81
CA THR A 13 -21.59 -14.93 -5.99
C THR A 13 -21.65 -13.98 -4.78
N ASP A 14 -22.15 -12.75 -4.98
CA ASP A 14 -22.25 -11.76 -3.90
C ASP A 14 -23.05 -12.27 -2.67
N ASP A 15 -24.06 -13.11 -2.91
CA ASP A 15 -24.84 -13.74 -1.83
C ASP A 15 -24.01 -14.77 -1.05
N GLU A 16 -23.21 -15.59 -1.73
CA GLU A 16 -22.30 -16.55 -1.11
C GLU A 16 -21.22 -15.84 -0.30
N ILE A 17 -20.64 -14.77 -0.85
CA ILE A 17 -19.66 -13.93 -0.14
C ILE A 17 -20.29 -13.37 1.12
N THR A 18 -21.48 -12.77 1.01
CA THR A 18 -22.21 -12.18 2.14
C THR A 18 -22.49 -13.22 3.23
N GLU A 19 -22.87 -14.44 2.85
CA GLU A 19 -23.07 -15.51 3.81
C GLU A 19 -21.77 -15.93 4.49
N LYS A 20 -20.68 -16.09 3.73
CA LYS A 20 -19.35 -16.41 4.27
C LYS A 20 -18.88 -15.33 5.26
N LEU A 21 -19.07 -14.05 4.93
CA LEU A 21 -18.77 -12.93 5.82
C LEU A 21 -19.56 -13.01 7.14
N ARG A 22 -20.88 -13.28 7.06
CA ARG A 22 -21.74 -13.45 8.24
C ARG A 22 -21.30 -14.63 9.11
N ARG A 23 -20.93 -15.76 8.51
CA ARG A 23 -20.39 -16.93 9.22
C ARG A 23 -19.07 -16.61 9.95
N GLN A 24 -18.27 -15.70 9.41
CA GLN A 24 -17.07 -15.19 10.06
C GLN A 24 -17.35 -14.14 11.15
N GLY A 25 -18.61 -13.77 11.38
CA GLY A 25 -19.05 -12.84 12.44
C GLY A 25 -19.19 -11.39 12.01
N VAL A 26 -19.15 -11.11 10.70
CA VAL A 26 -19.36 -9.77 10.15
C VAL A 26 -20.87 -9.45 10.15
N LYS A 27 -21.24 -8.27 10.64
CA LYS A 27 -22.63 -7.79 10.65
C LYS A 27 -22.91 -6.93 9.42
N ILE A 28 -23.56 -7.52 8.42
CA ILE A 28 -23.94 -6.86 7.16
C ILE A 28 -25.44 -6.55 7.15
N GLY A 29 -25.76 -5.26 7.04
CA GLY A 29 -27.12 -4.72 6.98
C GLY A 29 -27.67 -4.63 5.55
N LYS A 30 -28.78 -3.90 5.40
CA LYS A 30 -29.38 -3.63 4.07
C LYS A 30 -28.42 -2.78 3.23
N GLY A 31 -28.31 -3.10 1.93
CA GLY A 31 -27.40 -2.41 1.02
C GLY A 31 -25.93 -2.80 1.16
N LEU A 32 -25.63 -3.99 1.74
CA LEU A 32 -24.28 -4.51 1.96
C LEU A 32 -23.37 -3.67 2.88
N ILE A 33 -23.93 -2.73 3.64
CA ILE A 33 -23.17 -1.93 4.60
C ILE A 33 -22.90 -2.68 5.90
N ALA A 34 -21.75 -2.45 6.52
CA ALA A 34 -21.47 -2.81 7.90
C ALA A 34 -21.84 -1.63 8.82
N PRO A 35 -23.02 -1.62 9.48
CA PRO A 35 -23.59 -0.39 10.07
C PRO A 35 -22.72 0.24 11.16
N ARG A 36 -21.96 -0.58 11.89
CA ARG A 36 -21.09 -0.14 12.99
C ARG A 36 -19.79 0.53 12.52
N VAL A 37 -19.47 0.42 11.23
CA VAL A 37 -18.33 1.06 10.59
C VAL A 37 -18.80 2.18 9.68
N PHE A 38 -19.80 1.88 8.82
CA PHE A 38 -20.34 2.79 7.83
C PHE A 38 -20.88 4.08 8.45
N TRP A 39 -21.80 4.00 9.41
CA TRP A 39 -22.44 5.19 9.98
C TRP A 39 -21.50 6.08 10.79
N PRO A 40 -20.69 5.55 11.74
CA PRO A 40 -19.74 6.39 12.46
C PRO A 40 -18.74 7.09 11.54
N SER A 41 -18.26 6.38 10.50
CA SER A 41 -17.31 6.97 9.54
C SER A 41 -17.94 8.14 8.78
N ILE A 42 -19.15 7.95 8.22
CA ILE A 42 -19.85 9.01 7.50
C ILE A 42 -20.19 10.19 8.41
N ILE A 43 -20.72 9.94 9.60
CA ILE A 43 -21.13 11.00 10.52
C ILE A 43 -19.94 11.91 10.85
N VAL A 44 -18.78 11.32 11.15
CA VAL A 44 -17.58 12.09 11.48
C VAL A 44 -17.04 12.84 10.25
N ILE A 45 -16.93 12.18 9.09
CA ILE A 45 -16.45 12.83 7.87
C ILE A 45 -17.36 14.00 7.49
N VAL A 46 -18.68 13.78 7.45
CA VAL A 46 -19.65 14.84 7.13
C VAL A 46 -19.61 15.96 8.18
N ALA A 47 -19.48 15.63 9.47
CA ALA A 47 -19.38 16.66 10.50
C ALA A 47 -18.13 17.53 10.31
N VAL A 48 -16.96 16.94 10.05
CA VAL A 48 -15.72 17.68 9.76
C VAL A 48 -15.88 18.52 8.50
N THR A 49 -16.41 17.95 7.42
CA THR A 49 -16.67 18.65 6.16
C THR A 49 -17.59 19.86 6.36
N VAL A 50 -18.71 19.68 7.08
CA VAL A 50 -19.66 20.77 7.34
C VAL A 50 -19.06 21.85 8.23
N VAL A 51 -18.34 21.48 9.30
CA VAL A 51 -17.69 22.45 10.19
C VAL A 51 -16.63 23.24 9.44
N ALA A 52 -15.80 22.59 8.61
CA ALA A 52 -14.79 23.26 7.79
C ALA A 52 -15.38 24.22 6.75
N ILE A 53 -16.57 23.93 6.20
CA ILE A 53 -17.27 24.84 5.28
C ILE A 53 -17.94 26.00 6.02
N VAL A 54 -18.60 25.74 7.15
CA VAL A 54 -19.40 26.74 7.89
C VAL A 54 -18.52 27.65 8.74
N TRP A 55 -17.40 27.14 9.25
CA TRP A 55 -16.43 27.89 10.05
C TRP A 55 -14.99 27.66 9.57
N PRO A 56 -14.61 28.21 8.40
CA PRO A 56 -13.30 27.99 7.78
C PRO A 56 -12.13 28.39 8.68
N GLN A 57 -12.10 29.63 9.15
CA GLN A 57 -10.99 30.16 9.95
C GLN A 57 -10.80 29.38 11.26
N GLY A 58 -11.87 29.14 12.01
CA GLY A 58 -11.76 28.37 13.25
C GLY A 58 -11.33 26.92 13.01
N SER A 59 -11.70 26.35 11.85
CA SER A 59 -11.20 25.04 11.45
C SER A 59 -9.70 25.09 11.16
N ALA A 60 -9.22 26.08 10.39
CA ALA A 60 -7.79 26.25 10.14
C ALA A 60 -6.99 26.43 11.43
N ASP A 61 -7.48 27.27 12.35
CA ASP A 61 -6.83 27.53 13.64
C ASP A 61 -6.73 26.23 14.48
N VAL A 62 -7.81 25.43 14.53
CA VAL A 62 -7.81 24.14 15.24
C VAL A 62 -6.85 23.14 14.60
N PHE A 63 -6.86 23.03 13.26
CA PHE A 63 -5.94 22.12 12.57
C PHE A 63 -4.49 22.54 12.84
N SER A 64 -4.14 23.82 12.66
CA SER A 64 -2.80 24.33 12.94
C SER A 64 -2.37 24.09 14.39
N ALA A 65 -3.24 24.32 15.37
CA ALA A 65 -2.94 24.06 16.77
C ALA A 65 -2.67 22.57 17.04
N VAL A 66 -3.46 21.67 16.45
CA VAL A 66 -3.25 20.23 16.59
C VAL A 66 -1.98 19.78 15.87
N GLN A 67 -1.67 20.35 14.69
CA GLN A 67 -0.42 20.08 13.98
C GLN A 67 0.78 20.46 14.85
N GLY A 68 0.78 21.68 15.40
CA GLY A 68 1.85 22.15 16.29
C GLY A 68 2.04 21.23 17.50
N TRP A 69 0.95 20.77 18.11
CA TRP A 69 1.01 19.79 19.19
C TRP A 69 1.62 18.44 18.76
N ILE A 70 1.17 17.87 17.64
CA ILE A 70 1.70 16.59 17.14
C ILE A 70 3.19 16.71 16.86
N VAL A 71 3.63 17.80 16.23
CA VAL A 71 5.03 17.97 15.87
C VAL A 71 5.88 18.21 17.12
N ALA A 72 5.46 19.08 18.03
CA ALA A 72 6.21 19.36 19.26
C ALA A 72 6.37 18.11 20.14
N ASP A 73 5.31 17.31 20.31
CA ASP A 73 5.29 16.23 21.31
C ASP A 73 5.51 14.81 20.73
N LEU A 74 5.21 14.59 19.44
CA LEU A 74 5.20 13.25 18.82
C LEU A 74 6.18 13.08 17.66
N SER A 75 6.98 14.09 17.27
CA SER A 75 7.97 13.93 16.20
C SER A 75 8.93 12.75 16.42
N TRP A 76 9.46 12.62 17.65
CA TRP A 76 10.34 11.50 18.02
C TRP A 76 9.66 10.14 17.86
N PHE A 77 8.36 10.07 18.17
CA PHE A 77 7.57 8.85 18.08
C PHE A 77 7.39 8.43 16.62
N TYR A 78 7.05 9.36 15.73
CA TYR A 78 6.96 9.09 14.29
C TYR A 78 8.27 8.57 13.70
N MET A 79 9.38 9.28 13.98
CA MET A 79 10.71 8.89 13.50
C MET A 79 11.09 7.47 13.97
N LEU A 80 10.89 7.21 15.27
CA LEU A 80 11.18 5.90 15.86
C LEU A 80 10.31 4.79 15.26
N VAL A 81 9.01 5.04 15.09
CA VAL A 81 8.06 4.03 14.58
C VAL A 81 8.34 3.67 13.13
N VAL A 82 8.59 4.67 12.27
CA VAL A 82 8.93 4.41 10.86
C VAL A 82 10.27 3.69 10.74
N GLY A 83 11.27 4.10 11.51
CA GLY A 83 12.54 3.37 11.60
C GLY A 83 12.37 1.93 12.09
N ALA A 84 11.52 1.71 13.10
CA ALA A 84 11.20 0.38 13.61
C ALA A 84 10.50 -0.51 12.57
N PHE A 85 9.68 0.06 11.67
CA PHE A 85 9.06 -0.71 10.59
C PHE A 85 10.07 -1.22 9.56
N ILE A 86 11.11 -0.44 9.25
CA ILE A 86 12.22 -0.90 8.39
C ILE A 86 12.92 -2.09 9.05
N VAL A 87 13.30 -1.93 10.32
CA VAL A 87 13.96 -3.01 11.09
C VAL A 87 13.08 -4.25 11.15
N PHE A 88 11.78 -4.09 11.44
CA PHE A 88 10.82 -5.18 11.46
C PHE A 88 10.77 -5.91 10.11
N ALA A 89 10.62 -5.19 9.00
CA ALA A 89 10.51 -5.78 7.67
C ALA A 89 11.79 -6.56 7.31
N VAL A 90 12.96 -5.97 7.53
CA VAL A 90 14.26 -6.61 7.25
C VAL A 90 14.44 -7.86 8.13
N VAL A 91 14.18 -7.77 9.44
CA VAL A 91 14.31 -8.90 10.36
C VAL A 91 13.37 -10.04 9.96
N ILE A 92 12.10 -9.75 9.64
CA ILE A 92 11.15 -10.78 9.23
C ILE A 92 11.57 -11.45 7.91
N ALA A 93 12.03 -10.67 6.92
CA ALA A 93 12.46 -11.19 5.62
C ALA A 93 13.67 -12.14 5.74
N LEU A 94 14.63 -11.80 6.60
CA LEU A 94 15.84 -12.59 6.85
C LEU A 94 15.62 -13.75 7.83
N SER A 95 14.56 -13.69 8.65
CA SER A 95 14.23 -14.75 9.61
C SER A 95 13.72 -16.03 8.94
N LYS A 96 13.53 -17.07 9.76
CA LYS A 96 12.84 -18.31 9.41
C LYS A 96 11.39 -18.11 8.95
N TYR A 97 10.76 -16.98 9.28
CA TYR A 97 9.41 -16.66 8.82
C TYR A 97 9.37 -16.26 7.34
N GLY A 98 10.51 -15.89 6.76
CA GLY A 98 10.61 -15.52 5.35
C GLY A 98 10.21 -16.64 4.37
N SER A 99 10.20 -17.91 4.79
CA SER A 99 9.76 -19.04 3.98
C SER A 99 8.25 -19.29 4.02
N ILE A 100 7.51 -18.66 4.94
CA ILE A 100 6.05 -18.80 5.02
C ILE A 100 5.45 -18.28 3.71
N LYS A 101 4.47 -19.01 3.17
CA LYS A 101 3.75 -18.64 1.95
C LYS A 101 2.47 -17.87 2.28
N LEU A 102 2.22 -16.77 1.58
CA LEU A 102 1.03 -15.92 1.67
C LEU A 102 -0.13 -16.56 0.88
N GLY A 103 -0.62 -17.68 1.38
CA GLY A 103 -1.56 -18.56 0.70
C GLY A 103 -1.37 -19.98 1.19
N ARG A 104 -2.05 -20.95 0.59
CA ARG A 104 -1.82 -22.38 0.92
C ARG A 104 -0.47 -22.84 0.39
N GLU A 105 0.04 -23.95 0.92
CA GLU A 105 1.39 -24.44 0.58
C GLU A 105 1.54 -24.78 -0.91
N GLN A 106 0.47 -25.25 -1.53
CA GLN A 106 0.38 -25.54 -2.96
C GLN A 106 0.04 -24.33 -3.83
N ASP A 107 -0.36 -23.20 -3.25
CA ASP A 107 -0.74 -22.02 -4.03
C ASP A 107 0.49 -21.49 -4.78
N LYS A 108 0.28 -21.12 -6.04
CA LYS A 108 1.28 -20.46 -6.89
C LYS A 108 0.99 -18.96 -6.94
N PRO A 109 2.01 -18.11 -7.19
CA PRO A 109 1.78 -16.70 -7.44
C PRO A 109 0.75 -16.49 -8.56
N GLU A 110 -0.28 -15.70 -8.27
CA GLU A 110 -1.35 -15.38 -9.23
C GLU A 110 -0.82 -14.55 -10.41
N PHE A 111 0.07 -13.59 -10.09
CA PHE A 111 0.72 -12.73 -11.07
C PHE A 111 2.19 -13.11 -11.27
N SER A 112 2.65 -13.00 -12.51
CA SER A 112 4.07 -13.13 -12.84
C SER A 112 4.91 -12.07 -12.10
N VAL A 113 6.21 -12.32 -11.92
CA VAL A 113 7.10 -11.42 -11.18
C VAL A 113 7.10 -10.01 -11.77
N MET A 114 7.22 -9.88 -13.09
CA MET A 114 7.23 -8.58 -13.75
C MET A 114 5.87 -7.86 -13.63
N SER A 115 4.76 -8.57 -13.85
CA SER A 115 3.42 -8.00 -13.68
C SER A 115 3.21 -7.49 -12.24
N TRP A 116 3.63 -8.28 -11.25
CA TRP A 116 3.55 -7.90 -9.84
C TRP A 116 4.40 -6.66 -9.53
N PHE A 117 5.63 -6.58 -10.04
CA PHE A 117 6.49 -5.41 -9.87
C PHE A 117 5.91 -4.14 -10.51
N THR A 118 5.39 -4.24 -11.74
CA THR A 118 4.71 -3.11 -12.39
C THR A 118 3.50 -2.65 -11.59
N MET A 119 2.70 -3.57 -11.03
CA MET A 119 1.54 -3.22 -10.20
C MET A 119 1.93 -2.61 -8.84
N LEU A 120 2.97 -3.13 -8.18
CA LEU A 120 3.50 -2.54 -6.95
C LEU A 120 3.92 -1.09 -7.16
N PHE A 121 4.66 -0.85 -8.25
CA PHE A 121 5.08 0.49 -8.62
C PHE A 121 3.88 1.37 -8.96
N SER A 122 2.95 0.89 -9.78
CA SER A 122 1.73 1.62 -10.14
C SER A 122 0.91 2.09 -8.96
N ALA A 123 0.88 1.32 -7.88
CA ALA A 123 -0.02 1.57 -6.76
C ALA A 123 0.53 2.53 -5.72
N GLY A 124 1.85 2.68 -5.61
CA GLY A 124 2.45 3.74 -4.80
C GLY A 124 2.98 4.92 -5.62
N MET A 125 2.95 4.83 -6.95
CA MET A 125 3.13 5.98 -7.84
C MET A 125 1.92 6.90 -7.74
N GLY A 126 2.16 8.14 -7.33
CA GLY A 126 1.10 9.12 -7.16
C GLY A 126 1.54 10.52 -7.56
N ILE A 127 0.59 11.44 -7.42
CA ILE A 127 0.76 12.89 -7.67
C ILE A 127 2.00 13.44 -6.95
N GLY A 128 2.31 12.90 -5.78
CA GLY A 128 3.48 13.26 -5.00
C GLY A 128 4.82 13.20 -5.73
N LEU A 129 5.06 12.19 -6.57
CA LEU A 129 6.31 12.10 -7.34
C LEU A 129 6.43 13.21 -8.38
N ILE A 130 5.31 13.65 -8.95
CA ILE A 130 5.27 14.76 -9.90
C ILE A 130 5.46 16.08 -9.14
N PHE A 131 4.71 16.27 -8.06
CA PHE A 131 4.67 17.49 -7.26
C PHE A 131 6.00 17.81 -6.58
N TYR A 132 6.57 16.83 -5.87
CA TYR A 132 7.81 17.02 -5.13
C TYR A 132 9.06 16.64 -5.93
N GLY A 133 8.89 16.07 -7.14
CA GLY A 133 9.95 15.49 -7.95
C GLY A 133 11.14 16.41 -8.18
N VAL A 134 10.86 17.67 -8.49
CA VAL A 134 11.85 18.73 -8.71
C VAL A 134 11.96 19.62 -7.46
N GLY A 135 10.81 20.06 -6.95
CA GLY A 135 10.76 21.09 -5.90
C GLY A 135 11.43 20.67 -4.60
N GLU A 136 11.23 19.44 -4.12
CA GLU A 136 11.77 19.02 -2.81
C GLU A 136 13.32 19.02 -2.76
N PRO A 137 14.05 18.35 -3.66
CA PRO A 137 15.51 18.35 -3.60
C PRO A 137 16.10 19.74 -3.83
N VAL A 138 15.51 20.56 -4.70
CA VAL A 138 15.94 21.95 -4.93
C VAL A 138 15.70 22.80 -3.68
N LYS A 139 14.51 22.70 -3.08
CA LYS A 139 14.13 23.38 -1.84
C LYS A 139 15.12 23.07 -0.71
N PHE A 140 15.45 21.80 -0.51
CA PHE A 140 16.44 21.38 0.50
C PHE A 140 17.86 21.85 0.18
N ALA A 141 18.24 21.91 -1.10
CA ALA A 141 19.56 22.37 -1.50
C ALA A 141 19.73 23.90 -1.51
N THR A 142 18.66 24.67 -1.23
CA THR A 142 18.67 26.13 -1.37
C THR A 142 18.10 26.83 -0.13
N VAL A 143 16.77 26.86 -0.02
CA VAL A 143 16.05 27.80 0.85
C VAL A 143 15.51 27.18 2.14
N ASP A 144 15.33 25.86 2.19
CA ASP A 144 14.81 25.15 3.37
C ASP A 144 15.69 23.92 3.71
N PRO A 145 17.01 24.11 3.91
CA PRO A 145 17.88 23.02 4.32
C PRO A 145 17.49 22.52 5.71
N LYS A 146 17.65 21.22 5.97
CA LYS A 146 17.41 20.69 7.31
C LYS A 146 18.35 21.35 8.31
N PRO A 147 17.84 21.97 9.40
CA PRO A 147 18.69 22.63 10.38
C PRO A 147 19.76 21.68 10.94
N GLY A 148 20.99 22.19 11.05
CA GLY A 148 22.14 21.41 11.52
C GLY A 148 22.75 20.45 10.50
N VAL A 149 22.29 20.48 9.24
CA VAL A 149 22.85 19.69 8.14
C VAL A 149 23.29 20.62 7.02
N ASP A 150 24.55 20.51 6.63
CA ASP A 150 25.12 21.30 5.52
C ASP A 150 24.72 20.69 4.18
N MET A 151 23.55 21.08 3.68
CA MET A 151 22.99 20.59 2.42
C MET A 151 22.74 21.69 1.38
N THR A 152 23.11 22.94 1.67
CA THR A 152 22.90 24.08 0.77
C THR A 152 24.01 24.17 -0.28
N GLY A 153 23.63 24.55 -1.50
CA GLY A 153 24.55 24.76 -2.62
C GLY A 153 25.01 23.46 -3.30
N PRO A 154 25.88 23.58 -4.33
CA PRO A 154 26.30 22.44 -5.15
C PRO A 154 26.97 21.31 -4.37
N GLU A 155 27.73 21.65 -3.33
CA GLU A 155 28.44 20.67 -2.49
C GLU A 155 27.49 19.90 -1.57
N GLY A 156 26.41 20.54 -1.10
CA GLY A 156 25.39 19.96 -0.24
C GLY A 156 24.27 19.21 -0.98
N ALA A 157 24.13 19.43 -2.29
CA ALA A 157 23.08 18.85 -3.12
C ALA A 157 22.94 17.31 -3.03
N PRO A 158 24.01 16.50 -2.91
CA PRO A 158 23.87 15.05 -2.70
C PRO A 158 23.17 14.68 -1.38
N LEU A 159 23.32 15.48 -0.32
CA LEU A 159 22.61 15.29 0.95
C LEU A 159 21.15 15.72 0.86
N ALA A 160 20.86 16.81 0.16
CA ALA A 160 19.48 17.22 -0.14
C ALA A 160 18.73 16.11 -0.91
N MET A 161 19.37 15.54 -1.93
CA MET A 161 18.87 14.37 -2.67
C MET A 161 18.71 13.14 -1.78
N ALA A 162 19.65 12.87 -0.88
CA ALA A 162 19.54 11.78 0.09
C ALA A 162 18.34 11.97 1.03
N GLN A 163 18.06 13.20 1.48
CA GLN A 163 16.88 13.54 2.28
C GLN A 163 15.58 13.25 1.53
N THR A 164 15.51 13.61 0.25
CA THR A 164 14.39 13.22 -0.62
C THR A 164 14.29 11.71 -0.79
N PHE A 165 15.40 11.01 -1.01
CA PHE A 165 15.42 9.54 -1.07
C PHE A 165 14.91 8.88 0.22
N MET A 166 15.15 9.48 1.38
CA MET A 166 14.58 9.01 2.64
C MET A 166 13.05 9.12 2.65
N HIS A 167 12.49 10.24 2.25
CA HIS A 167 11.04 10.48 2.26
C HIS A 167 10.26 9.60 1.27
N TRP A 168 10.90 9.18 0.18
CA TRP A 168 10.26 8.45 -0.93
C TRP A 168 10.80 7.02 -1.16
N GLY A 169 11.80 6.61 -0.37
CA GLY A 169 12.48 5.33 -0.47
C GLY A 169 12.05 4.32 0.59
N LEU A 170 13.01 3.71 1.29
CA LEU A 170 12.73 2.53 2.14
C LEU A 170 11.69 2.80 3.24
N HIS A 171 11.68 3.99 3.81
CA HIS A 171 10.82 4.37 4.94
C HIS A 171 9.32 4.26 4.64
N PRO A 172 8.74 4.95 3.63
CA PRO A 172 7.33 4.78 3.29
C PRO A 172 6.98 3.34 2.91
N TRP A 173 7.84 2.68 2.14
CA TRP A 173 7.58 1.31 1.69
C TRP A 173 7.62 0.29 2.82
N ALA A 174 8.34 0.57 3.92
CA ALA A 174 8.31 -0.25 5.12
C ALA A 174 6.96 -0.17 5.85
N ILE A 175 6.34 1.02 5.89
CA ILE A 175 4.98 1.20 6.41
C ILE A 175 4.01 0.29 5.63
N TYR A 176 4.08 0.33 4.30
CA TYR A 176 3.23 -0.48 3.42
C TYR A 176 3.54 -1.97 3.51
N ALA A 177 4.80 -2.35 3.66
CA ALA A 177 5.20 -3.74 3.86
C ALA A 177 4.60 -4.31 5.16
N VAL A 178 4.57 -3.55 6.26
CA VAL A 178 3.99 -3.98 7.54
C VAL A 178 2.51 -4.33 7.38
N ILE A 179 1.71 -3.37 6.91
CA ILE A 179 0.27 -3.57 6.78
C ILE A 179 -0.08 -4.57 5.68
N GLY A 180 0.58 -4.48 4.52
CA GLY A 180 0.36 -5.38 3.40
C GLY A 180 0.69 -6.83 3.75
N LEU A 181 1.75 -7.07 4.52
CA LEU A 181 2.11 -8.40 4.99
C LEU A 181 1.07 -8.97 5.95
N ALA A 182 0.65 -8.17 6.93
CA ALA A 182 -0.32 -8.57 7.94
C ALA A 182 -1.68 -8.91 7.29
N LEU A 183 -2.11 -8.09 6.32
CA LEU A 183 -3.33 -8.30 5.55
C LEU A 183 -3.20 -9.50 4.60
N ALA A 184 -2.11 -9.61 3.84
CA ALA A 184 -1.90 -10.74 2.93
C ALA A 184 -1.94 -12.07 3.69
N PHE A 185 -1.36 -12.11 4.89
CA PHE A 185 -1.44 -13.28 5.74
C PHE A 185 -2.86 -13.54 6.25
N ALA A 186 -3.57 -12.52 6.74
CA ALA A 186 -4.95 -12.68 7.22
C ALA A 186 -5.90 -13.14 6.11
N ILE A 187 -5.81 -12.53 4.92
CA ILE A 187 -6.68 -12.80 3.78
C ILE A 187 -6.31 -14.15 3.16
N HIS A 188 -5.08 -14.32 2.69
CA HIS A 188 -4.71 -15.45 1.83
C HIS A 188 -4.35 -16.72 2.63
N ARG A 189 -3.63 -16.58 3.75
CA ARG A 189 -3.26 -17.74 4.58
C ARG A 189 -4.39 -18.12 5.53
N ARG A 190 -5.06 -17.15 6.16
CA ARG A 190 -6.11 -17.43 7.16
C ARG A 190 -7.55 -17.38 6.62
N GLY A 191 -7.79 -16.90 5.40
CA GLY A 191 -9.12 -16.87 4.79
C GLY A 191 -10.05 -15.82 5.38
N ARG A 192 -9.50 -14.75 5.95
CA ARG A 192 -10.28 -13.68 6.58
C ARG A 192 -10.80 -12.66 5.54
N PRO A 193 -11.89 -11.95 5.85
CA PRO A 193 -12.41 -10.86 5.03
C PRO A 193 -11.35 -9.78 4.75
N VAL A 194 -11.55 -9.02 3.66
CA VAL A 194 -10.67 -7.90 3.25
C VAL A 194 -10.90 -6.69 4.17
N SER A 195 -10.42 -6.76 5.40
CA SER A 195 -10.58 -5.70 6.42
C SER A 195 -9.40 -5.66 7.39
N ILE A 196 -9.08 -4.45 7.89
CA ILE A 196 -7.90 -4.18 8.72
C ILE A 196 -7.98 -4.91 10.06
N ARG A 197 -9.18 -4.99 10.65
CA ARG A 197 -9.40 -5.65 11.95
C ARG A 197 -8.84 -7.08 12.02
N TRP A 198 -8.87 -7.82 10.91
CA TRP A 198 -8.53 -9.25 10.89
C TRP A 198 -7.04 -9.52 11.00
N ALA A 199 -6.20 -8.56 10.60
CA ALA A 199 -4.77 -8.62 10.83
C ALA A 199 -4.41 -8.60 12.33
N LEU A 200 -5.28 -8.02 13.17
CA LEU A 200 -5.10 -7.94 14.62
C LEU A 200 -5.78 -9.06 15.40
N GLU A 201 -6.44 -10.00 14.72
CA GLU A 201 -7.03 -11.19 15.33
C GLU A 201 -6.03 -12.03 16.17
N PRO A 202 -4.76 -12.22 15.77
CA PRO A 202 -3.78 -12.93 16.60
C PRO A 202 -3.57 -12.29 17.99
N LEU A 203 -3.83 -10.98 18.13
CA LEU A 203 -3.67 -10.25 19.39
C LEU A 203 -4.97 -10.20 20.18
N PHE A 204 -6.07 -9.82 19.53
CA PHE A 204 -7.35 -9.56 20.19
C PHE A 204 -8.32 -10.76 20.20
N GLY A 205 -8.03 -11.81 19.43
CA GLY A 205 -8.87 -12.98 19.26
C GLY A 205 -10.25 -12.61 18.73
N GLU A 206 -11.30 -13.20 19.29
CA GLU A 206 -12.70 -12.97 18.93
C GLU A 206 -13.18 -11.53 19.12
N ARG A 207 -12.47 -10.71 19.91
CA ARG A 207 -12.85 -9.30 20.15
C ARG A 207 -12.83 -8.44 18.88
N VAL A 208 -12.09 -8.86 17.83
CA VAL A 208 -12.09 -8.17 16.53
C VAL A 208 -13.47 -8.22 15.85
N LYS A 209 -14.34 -9.17 16.20
CA LYS A 209 -15.72 -9.22 15.68
C LYS A 209 -16.65 -8.22 16.37
N GLY A 210 -16.20 -7.60 17.46
CA GLY A 210 -16.94 -6.60 18.23
C GLY A 210 -16.43 -5.17 17.99
N TRP A 211 -16.69 -4.30 18.97
CA TRP A 211 -16.39 -2.87 18.89
C TRP A 211 -14.91 -2.55 18.66
N VAL A 212 -13.98 -3.40 19.13
CA VAL A 212 -12.54 -3.21 18.93
C VAL A 212 -12.21 -3.23 17.43
N GLY A 213 -12.74 -4.20 16.69
CA GLY A 213 -12.55 -4.25 15.24
C GLY A 213 -13.31 -3.16 14.50
N ASP A 214 -14.46 -2.74 15.02
CA ASP A 214 -15.22 -1.63 14.44
C ASP A 214 -14.41 -0.32 14.51
N VAL A 215 -13.76 -0.02 15.65
CA VAL A 215 -12.88 1.15 15.80
C VAL A 215 -11.68 1.09 14.85
N ILE A 216 -11.04 -0.08 14.72
CA ILE A 216 -9.88 -0.26 13.83
C ILE A 216 -10.25 0.07 12.38
N ASP A 217 -11.37 -0.46 11.89
CA ASP A 217 -11.81 -0.21 10.51
C ASP A 217 -12.26 1.24 10.30
N VAL A 218 -12.90 1.87 11.30
CA VAL A 218 -13.26 3.30 11.25
C VAL A 218 -12.01 4.18 11.14
N LEU A 219 -10.98 3.91 11.94
CA LEU A 219 -9.69 4.64 11.85
C LEU A 219 -9.02 4.43 10.49
N ALA A 220 -9.09 3.22 9.93
CA ALA A 220 -8.57 2.93 8.59
C ALA A 220 -9.31 3.71 7.48
N ILE A 221 -10.63 3.87 7.62
CA ILE A 221 -11.42 4.70 6.70
C ILE A 221 -11.00 6.17 6.82
N PHE A 222 -10.83 6.71 8.03
CA PHE A 222 -10.37 8.09 8.21
C PHE A 222 -8.99 8.32 7.59
N GLY A 223 -8.00 7.47 7.90
CA GLY A 223 -6.67 7.59 7.30
C GLY A 223 -6.74 7.60 5.77
N THR A 224 -7.52 6.67 5.19
CA THR A 224 -7.67 6.59 3.73
C THR A 224 -8.30 7.85 3.15
N VAL A 225 -9.44 8.30 3.69
CA VAL A 225 -10.17 9.46 3.15
C VAL A 225 -9.36 10.76 3.27
N PHE A 226 -8.70 11.00 4.41
CA PHE A 226 -7.85 12.20 4.59
C PHE A 226 -6.57 12.13 3.76
N GLY A 227 -5.93 10.96 3.68
CA GLY A 227 -4.75 10.74 2.84
C GLY A 227 -5.04 10.94 1.36
N VAL A 228 -6.18 10.42 0.89
CA VAL A 228 -6.66 10.66 -0.48
C VAL A 228 -6.96 12.15 -0.67
N ALA A 229 -7.75 12.79 0.19
CA ALA A 229 -8.07 14.22 0.10
C ALA A 229 -6.82 15.12 0.03
N THR A 230 -5.74 14.77 0.74
CA THR A 230 -4.45 15.48 0.67
C THR A 230 -3.83 15.36 -0.71
N SER A 231 -3.77 14.15 -1.27
CA SER A 231 -3.30 13.92 -2.64
C SER A 231 -4.16 14.67 -3.68
N LEU A 232 -5.47 14.77 -3.45
CA LEU A 232 -6.37 15.56 -4.29
C LEU A 232 -5.99 17.05 -4.29
N GLY A 233 -5.70 17.62 -3.10
CA GLY A 233 -5.26 19.01 -2.95
C GLY A 233 -3.95 19.32 -3.68
N LEU A 234 -2.95 18.45 -3.53
CA LEU A 234 -1.68 18.54 -4.27
C LEU A 234 -1.92 18.49 -5.78
N GLY A 235 -2.81 17.61 -6.22
CA GLY A 235 -3.12 17.42 -7.64
C GLY A 235 -3.75 18.65 -8.29
N VAL A 236 -4.72 19.30 -7.62
CA VAL A 236 -5.37 20.47 -8.20
C VAL A 236 -4.46 21.69 -8.24
N GLN A 237 -3.54 21.84 -7.28
CA GLN A 237 -2.50 22.88 -7.35
C GLN A 237 -1.55 22.62 -8.51
N GLN A 238 -1.07 21.39 -8.66
CA GLN A 238 -0.22 21.01 -9.80
C GLN A 238 -0.91 21.27 -11.15
N ILE A 239 -2.20 20.96 -11.27
CA ILE A 239 -2.98 21.20 -12.49
C ILE A 239 -3.15 22.71 -12.72
N ALA A 240 -3.53 23.48 -11.71
CA ALA A 240 -3.74 24.92 -11.82
C ALA A 240 -2.45 25.64 -12.19
N THR A 241 -1.33 25.30 -11.54
CA THR A 241 -0.01 25.83 -11.88
C THR A 241 0.40 25.44 -13.29
N GLY A 242 0.22 24.18 -13.70
CA GLY A 242 0.48 23.77 -15.08
C GLY A 242 -0.35 24.55 -16.11
N MET A 243 -1.63 24.82 -15.81
CA MET A 243 -2.47 25.66 -16.68
C MET A 243 -1.95 27.10 -16.77
N ARG A 244 -1.42 27.65 -15.68
CA ARG A 244 -0.77 28.97 -15.67
C ARG A 244 0.48 28.96 -16.54
N GLU A 245 1.37 28.00 -16.36
CA GLU A 245 2.63 27.89 -17.10
C GLU A 245 2.44 27.67 -18.61
N VAL A 246 1.39 26.95 -19.01
CA VAL A 246 1.05 26.76 -20.43
C VAL A 246 0.35 28.00 -21.03
N GLY A 247 0.00 28.99 -20.22
CA GLY A 247 -0.63 30.24 -20.64
C GLY A 247 -2.15 30.14 -20.83
N ILE A 248 -2.80 29.12 -20.25
CA ILE A 248 -4.27 28.96 -20.31
C ILE A 248 -4.95 29.94 -19.34
N ILE A 249 -4.32 30.22 -18.20
CA ILE A 249 -4.79 31.14 -17.17
C ILE A 249 -3.66 32.09 -16.75
N GLY A 250 -4.00 33.29 -16.29
CA GLY A 250 -3.01 34.27 -15.77
C GLY A 250 -2.67 34.11 -14.28
N GLY A 251 -3.46 33.31 -13.55
CA GLY A 251 -3.36 33.08 -12.12
C GLY A 251 -4.60 32.33 -11.64
N PHE A 252 -4.59 31.90 -10.38
CA PHE A 252 -5.71 31.16 -9.80
C PHE A 252 -5.90 31.47 -8.32
N ASP A 253 -7.12 31.29 -7.85
CA ASP A 253 -7.53 31.45 -6.47
C ASP A 253 -8.11 30.13 -5.93
N THR A 254 -8.50 30.13 -4.65
CA THR A 254 -9.18 28.99 -4.02
C THR A 254 -10.45 28.59 -4.78
N THR A 255 -11.15 29.52 -5.41
CA THR A 255 -12.35 29.25 -6.21
C THR A 255 -12.03 28.33 -7.39
N LEU A 256 -10.97 28.62 -8.15
CA LEU A 256 -10.56 27.75 -9.25
C LEU A 256 -10.15 26.37 -8.74
N LEU A 257 -9.40 26.28 -7.64
CA LEU A 257 -9.02 24.99 -7.06
C LEU A 257 -10.25 24.16 -6.67
N VAL A 258 -11.27 24.78 -6.07
CA VAL A 258 -12.54 24.11 -5.76
C VAL A 258 -13.24 23.62 -7.02
N ILE A 259 -13.30 24.44 -8.09
CA ILE A 259 -13.88 24.03 -9.37
C ILE A 259 -13.14 22.82 -9.95
N LEU A 260 -11.80 22.82 -9.92
CA LEU A 260 -10.99 21.69 -10.37
C LEU A 260 -11.28 20.43 -9.55
N ILE A 261 -11.38 20.54 -8.22
CA ILE A 261 -11.76 19.39 -7.37
C ILE A 261 -13.12 18.84 -7.79
N VAL A 262 -14.14 19.69 -7.96
CA VAL A 262 -15.49 19.28 -8.39
C VAL A 262 -15.46 18.54 -9.73
N VAL A 263 -14.76 19.09 -10.73
CA VAL A 263 -14.65 18.49 -12.06
C VAL A 263 -13.99 17.12 -12.00
N ILE A 264 -12.85 17.01 -11.31
CA ILE A 264 -12.11 15.75 -11.28
C ILE A 264 -12.82 14.71 -10.40
N THR A 265 -13.45 15.11 -9.30
CA THR A 265 -14.31 14.20 -8.51
C THR A 265 -15.47 13.66 -9.34
N PHE A 266 -16.07 14.48 -10.21
CA PHE A 266 -17.11 14.01 -11.14
C PHE A 266 -16.56 12.99 -12.16
N LEU A 267 -15.37 13.24 -12.72
CA LEU A 267 -14.70 12.30 -13.63
C LEU A 267 -14.32 10.98 -12.93
N ALA A 268 -13.80 11.06 -11.69
CA ALA A 268 -13.52 9.89 -10.85
C ALA A 268 -14.79 9.10 -10.54
N THR A 269 -15.89 9.79 -10.23
CA THR A 269 -17.20 9.16 -10.00
C THR A 269 -17.71 8.46 -11.26
N PHE A 270 -17.51 9.05 -12.44
CA PHE A 270 -17.85 8.40 -13.70
C PHE A 270 -17.03 7.12 -13.92
N SER A 271 -15.74 7.14 -13.57
CA SER A 271 -14.89 5.94 -13.57
C SER A 271 -15.47 4.86 -12.65
N VAL A 272 -15.82 5.22 -11.41
CA VAL A 272 -16.45 4.32 -10.42
C VAL A 272 -17.75 3.70 -10.96
N VAL A 273 -18.64 4.52 -11.52
CA VAL A 273 -19.96 4.08 -12.03
C VAL A 273 -19.83 3.20 -13.27
N SER A 274 -18.87 3.51 -14.14
CA SER A 274 -18.66 2.73 -15.36
C SER A 274 -18.35 1.26 -15.06
N GLY A 275 -17.89 0.94 -13.84
CA GLY A 275 -17.83 -0.43 -13.30
C GLY A 275 -16.89 -1.36 -14.07
N VAL A 276 -16.19 -0.86 -15.08
CA VAL A 276 -15.33 -1.68 -15.91
C VAL A 276 -14.02 -1.81 -15.16
N GLY A 277 -13.78 -2.95 -14.49
CA GLY A 277 -12.44 -3.28 -13.99
C GLY A 277 -11.34 -3.16 -15.08
N ALA A 278 -11.73 -3.19 -16.37
CA ALA A 278 -10.85 -2.87 -17.49
C ALA A 278 -10.60 -1.35 -17.69
N GLY A 279 -11.51 -0.46 -17.32
CA GLY A 279 -11.35 1.00 -17.42
C GLY A 279 -10.28 1.52 -16.47
N ILE A 280 -10.33 1.11 -15.20
CA ILE A 280 -9.31 1.44 -14.19
C ILE A 280 -7.94 0.90 -14.63
N LYS A 281 -7.90 -0.36 -15.08
CA LYS A 281 -6.67 -0.97 -15.59
C LYS A 281 -6.11 -0.22 -16.79
N TRP A 282 -6.97 0.25 -17.71
CA TRP A 282 -6.55 0.99 -18.90
C TRP A 282 -6.05 2.40 -18.55
N LEU A 283 -6.78 3.14 -17.71
CA LEU A 283 -6.38 4.46 -17.21
C LEU A 283 -5.04 4.37 -16.47
N SER A 284 -4.90 3.40 -15.57
CA SER A 284 -3.67 3.16 -14.83
C SER A 284 -2.50 2.82 -15.77
N ASN A 285 -2.70 1.93 -16.75
CA ASN A 285 -1.66 1.56 -17.70
C ASN A 285 -1.22 2.74 -18.58
N ILE A 286 -2.17 3.55 -19.07
CA ILE A 286 -1.87 4.77 -19.82
C ILE A 286 -1.08 5.72 -18.96
N ASN A 287 -1.51 5.92 -17.72
CA ASN A 287 -0.89 6.88 -16.85
C ASN A 287 0.56 6.51 -16.51
N ILE A 288 0.82 5.25 -16.15
CA ILE A 288 2.19 4.75 -15.95
C ILE A 288 3.02 4.89 -17.24
N SER A 289 2.44 4.61 -18.41
CA SER A 289 3.14 4.74 -19.68
C SER A 289 3.53 6.20 -19.96
N LEU A 290 2.61 7.15 -19.73
CA LEU A 290 2.86 8.58 -19.89
C LEU A 290 3.92 9.08 -18.89
N ALA A 291 3.84 8.64 -17.62
CA ALA A 291 4.86 8.96 -16.62
C ALA A 291 6.24 8.38 -17.00
N GLY A 292 6.28 7.15 -17.53
CA GLY A 292 7.51 6.54 -18.04
C GLY A 292 8.07 7.28 -19.26
N ILE A 293 7.22 7.72 -20.18
CA ILE A 293 7.61 8.57 -21.31
C ILE A 293 8.19 9.89 -20.80
N LEU A 294 7.50 10.57 -19.88
CA LEU A 294 7.98 11.82 -19.28
C LEU A 294 9.38 11.64 -18.67
N LEU A 295 9.57 10.60 -17.86
CA LEU A 295 10.85 10.27 -17.23
C LEU A 295 11.95 10.06 -18.28
N VAL A 296 11.70 9.23 -19.30
CA VAL A 296 12.69 8.94 -20.35
C VAL A 296 12.99 10.19 -21.18
N THR A 297 11.98 10.98 -21.51
CA THR A 297 12.15 12.24 -22.25
C THR A 297 13.00 13.22 -21.46
N MET A 298 12.74 13.42 -20.17
CA MET A 298 13.55 14.30 -19.33
C MET A 298 14.99 13.78 -19.17
N LEU A 299 15.18 12.47 -19.04
CA LEU A 299 16.52 11.88 -18.97
C LEU A 299 17.32 12.11 -20.27
N VAL A 300 16.68 11.98 -21.44
CA VAL A 300 17.34 12.07 -22.76
C VAL A 300 17.52 13.51 -23.23
N LEU A 301 16.53 14.37 -23.00
CA LEU A 301 16.57 15.77 -23.43
C LEU A 301 17.20 16.70 -22.39
N GLY A 302 17.25 16.29 -21.12
CA GLY A 302 17.91 17.01 -20.03
C GLY A 302 19.41 16.71 -19.92
N PRO A 303 20.06 17.12 -18.82
CA PRO A 303 21.49 16.98 -18.62
C PRO A 303 21.86 15.54 -18.21
N THR A 304 21.78 14.59 -19.16
CA THR A 304 21.87 13.14 -18.92
C THR A 304 23.08 12.71 -18.09
N LEU A 305 24.28 13.22 -18.41
CA LEU A 305 25.50 12.85 -17.69
C LEU A 305 25.47 13.34 -16.25
N PHE A 306 25.02 14.58 -16.04
CA PHE A 306 24.87 15.16 -14.71
C PHE A 306 23.85 14.37 -13.87
N ILE A 307 22.75 13.93 -14.48
CA ILE A 307 21.76 13.08 -13.81
C ILE A 307 22.39 11.76 -13.34
N PHE A 308 23.20 11.11 -14.16
CA PHE A 308 23.89 9.88 -13.77
C PHE A 308 24.93 10.10 -12.66
N ASP A 309 25.72 11.16 -12.76
CA ASP A 309 26.69 11.54 -11.73
C ASP A 309 25.99 11.84 -10.39
N THR A 310 24.93 12.64 -10.44
CA THR A 310 24.09 12.99 -9.29
C THR A 310 23.44 11.76 -8.69
N PHE A 311 22.93 10.82 -9.50
CA PHE A 311 22.33 9.58 -9.02
C PHE A 311 23.35 8.76 -8.21
N VAL A 312 24.56 8.55 -8.76
CA VAL A 312 25.61 7.76 -8.09
C VAL A 312 26.06 8.43 -6.80
N GLN A 313 26.29 9.75 -6.84
CA GLN A 313 26.75 10.51 -5.67
C GLN A 313 25.69 10.55 -4.57
N SER A 314 24.44 10.82 -4.92
CA SER A 314 23.31 10.88 -3.97
C SER A 314 23.00 9.51 -3.36
N LEU A 315 23.16 8.43 -4.15
CA LEU A 315 23.01 7.07 -3.63
C LEU A 315 24.10 6.76 -2.58
N GLY A 316 25.34 7.20 -2.82
CA GLY A 316 26.42 7.13 -1.84
C GLY A 316 26.10 7.91 -0.56
N ALA A 317 25.63 9.15 -0.71
CA ALA A 317 25.22 10.00 0.40
C ALA A 317 24.07 9.37 1.22
N TYR A 318 23.07 8.81 0.55
CA TYR A 318 21.95 8.12 1.20
C TYR A 318 22.41 6.92 2.03
N PHE A 319 23.22 6.01 1.46
CA PHE A 319 23.70 4.84 2.21
C PHE A 319 24.62 5.20 3.37
N ALA A 320 25.40 6.27 3.24
CA ALA A 320 26.24 6.77 4.32
C ALA A 320 25.42 7.34 5.50
N ASN A 321 24.27 7.97 5.22
CA ASN A 321 23.54 8.77 6.21
C ASN A 321 22.20 8.16 6.67
N ILE A 322 21.68 7.11 6.00
CA ILE A 322 20.33 6.56 6.25
C ILE A 322 20.05 6.31 7.74
N MET A 323 20.99 5.75 8.48
CA MET A 323 20.81 5.45 9.90
C MET A 323 20.67 6.71 10.75
N GLN A 324 21.52 7.71 10.51
CA GLN A 324 21.45 9.00 11.19
C GLN A 324 20.15 9.71 10.85
N MET A 325 19.81 9.80 9.56
CA MET A 325 18.58 10.45 9.09
C MET A 325 17.32 9.82 9.70
N THR A 326 17.30 8.50 9.88
CA THR A 326 16.17 7.76 10.46
C THR A 326 15.85 8.16 11.90
N VAL A 327 16.86 8.56 12.68
CA VAL A 327 16.71 8.87 14.10
C VAL A 327 16.96 10.34 14.44
N ASP A 328 17.19 11.17 13.42
CA ASP A 328 17.46 12.58 13.59
C ASP A 328 16.17 13.39 13.76
N VAL A 329 15.82 13.55 15.04
CA VAL A 329 14.63 14.26 15.53
C VAL A 329 14.89 15.76 15.80
N GLY A 330 16.05 16.31 15.42
CA GLY A 330 16.34 17.74 15.60
C GLY A 330 16.48 18.23 17.04
N ALA A 331 16.75 17.33 18.00
CA ALA A 331 16.70 17.62 19.43
C ALA A 331 17.66 18.74 19.91
N PHE A 332 18.68 19.08 19.12
CA PHE A 332 19.70 20.08 19.48
C PHE A 332 19.64 21.34 18.61
N GLN A 333 18.67 21.42 17.71
CA GLN A 333 18.54 22.49 16.71
C GLN A 333 17.44 23.50 17.05
N GLY A 334 16.71 23.27 18.16
CA GLY A 334 15.67 24.19 18.64
C GLY A 334 14.41 24.18 17.77
N ASP A 335 13.63 25.26 17.87
CA ASP A 335 12.31 25.37 17.24
C ASP A 335 12.37 25.30 15.71
N GLU A 336 13.47 25.78 15.10
CA GLU A 336 13.68 25.74 13.65
C GLU A 336 13.63 24.31 13.09
N ALA A 337 14.20 23.34 13.81
CA ALA A 337 14.12 21.95 13.39
C ALA A 337 12.73 21.35 13.58
N ILE A 338 11.98 21.79 14.60
CA ILE A 338 10.60 21.35 14.82
C ILE A 338 9.73 21.83 13.65
N ASP A 339 9.86 23.09 13.25
CA ASP A 339 9.12 23.66 12.12
C ASP A 339 9.50 22.98 10.80
N TRP A 340 10.79 22.75 10.56
CA TRP A 340 11.25 22.00 9.38
C TRP A 340 10.69 20.57 9.34
N LEU A 341 10.70 19.88 10.48
CA LEU A 341 10.13 18.54 10.61
C LEU A 341 8.62 18.55 10.36
N ALA A 342 7.89 19.58 10.83
CA ALA A 342 6.46 19.73 10.63
C ALA A 342 6.07 19.80 9.14
N GLY A 343 6.76 20.66 8.39
CA GLY A 343 6.50 20.90 6.97
C GLY A 343 7.02 19.78 6.06
N ASN A 344 8.02 19.03 6.53
CA ASN A 344 8.70 18.03 5.72
C ASN A 344 8.53 16.61 6.30
N THR A 345 9.50 16.10 7.07
CA THR A 345 9.59 14.67 7.43
C THR A 345 8.37 14.12 8.18
N ILE A 346 7.83 14.86 9.16
CA ILE A 346 6.68 14.41 9.95
C ILE A 346 5.39 14.49 9.15
N PHE A 347 5.25 15.49 8.28
CA PHE A 347 4.19 15.51 7.29
C PHE A 347 4.23 14.24 6.42
N TYR A 348 5.39 13.88 5.88
CA TYR A 348 5.53 12.66 5.07
C TYR A 348 5.15 11.40 5.85
N TRP A 349 5.63 11.22 7.09
CA TRP A 349 5.23 10.06 7.89
C TRP A 349 3.74 10.04 8.20
N GLY A 350 3.15 11.20 8.50
CA GLY A 350 1.71 11.35 8.64
C GLY A 350 0.98 10.88 7.38
N TRP A 351 1.36 11.42 6.23
CA TRP A 351 0.74 11.12 4.95
C TRP A 351 0.84 9.64 4.57
N TRP A 352 2.03 9.04 4.71
CA TRP A 352 2.26 7.63 4.39
C TRP A 352 1.53 6.67 5.32
N ILE A 353 1.43 6.99 6.61
CA ILE A 353 0.65 6.19 7.56
C ILE A 353 -0.85 6.32 7.27
N ALA A 354 -1.34 7.52 6.92
CA ALA A 354 -2.73 7.73 6.53
C ALA A 354 -3.09 6.94 5.26
N TRP A 355 -2.17 6.83 4.29
CA TRP A 355 -2.34 6.04 3.06
C TRP A 355 -2.17 4.53 3.24
N ALA A 356 -1.59 4.09 4.35
CA ALA A 356 -1.25 2.69 4.58
C ALA A 356 -2.44 1.70 4.46
N PRO A 357 -3.68 1.98 4.92
CA PRO A 357 -4.79 1.05 4.74
C PRO A 357 -5.13 0.81 3.26
N PHE A 358 -5.18 1.89 2.47
CA PHE A 358 -5.44 1.84 1.03
C PHE A 358 -4.37 1.01 0.31
N VAL A 359 -3.10 1.41 0.43
CA VAL A 359 -1.99 0.76 -0.26
C VAL A 359 -1.79 -0.67 0.25
N GLY A 360 -1.94 -0.90 1.56
CA GLY A 360 -1.80 -2.21 2.19
C GLY A 360 -2.80 -3.24 1.69
N VAL A 361 -4.07 -2.86 1.53
CA VAL A 361 -5.10 -3.74 0.97
C VAL A 361 -4.78 -4.09 -0.48
N PHE A 362 -4.37 -3.11 -1.29
CA PHE A 362 -3.99 -3.34 -2.68
C PHE A 362 -2.80 -4.32 -2.78
N ILE A 363 -1.70 -4.03 -2.08
CA ILE A 363 -0.48 -4.85 -2.08
C ILE A 363 -0.80 -6.27 -1.59
N ALA A 364 -1.66 -6.41 -0.57
CA ALA A 364 -2.06 -7.71 -0.08
C ALA A 364 -2.76 -8.54 -1.16
N ARG A 365 -3.72 -7.96 -1.86
CA ARG A 365 -4.51 -8.67 -2.90
C ARG A 365 -3.63 -9.21 -4.02
N ILE A 366 -2.71 -8.41 -4.55
CA ILE A 366 -1.86 -8.82 -5.67
C ILE A 366 -0.69 -9.76 -5.29
N SER A 367 -0.53 -10.08 -4.01
CA SER A 367 0.61 -10.82 -3.48
C SER A 367 0.32 -12.27 -3.08
N ARG A 368 -0.85 -12.81 -3.46
CA ARG A 368 -1.25 -14.19 -3.18
C ARG A 368 -0.23 -15.20 -3.74
N GLY A 369 0.12 -16.20 -2.93
CA GLY A 369 1.03 -17.29 -3.28
C GLY A 369 2.53 -16.97 -3.19
N ARG A 370 2.91 -15.73 -2.86
CA ARG A 370 4.31 -15.33 -2.64
C ARG A 370 4.81 -15.75 -1.26
N THR A 371 6.13 -15.94 -1.11
CA THR A 371 6.71 -16.09 0.24
C THR A 371 6.83 -14.73 0.93
N VAL A 372 6.83 -14.73 2.26
CA VAL A 372 7.04 -13.52 3.07
C VAL A 372 8.32 -12.77 2.67
N ARG A 373 9.41 -13.49 2.38
CA ARG A 373 10.66 -12.89 1.92
C ARG A 373 10.53 -12.22 0.56
N GLN A 374 9.89 -12.90 -0.41
CA GLN A 374 9.65 -12.33 -1.73
C GLN A 374 8.77 -11.08 -1.64
N PHE A 375 7.72 -11.16 -0.83
CA PHE A 375 6.82 -10.05 -0.56
C PHE A 375 7.57 -8.83 -0.04
N ILE A 376 8.29 -8.97 1.07
CA ILE A 376 8.99 -7.84 1.69
C ILE A 376 10.05 -7.27 0.75
N ALA A 377 10.86 -8.11 0.11
CA ALA A 377 11.90 -7.65 -0.82
C ALA A 377 11.30 -6.90 -2.02
N GLY A 378 10.20 -7.40 -2.60
CA GLY A 378 9.55 -6.73 -3.73
C GLY A 378 8.89 -5.42 -3.34
N VAL A 379 8.17 -5.39 -2.21
CA VAL A 379 7.48 -4.17 -1.73
C VAL A 379 8.47 -3.09 -1.30
N LEU A 380 9.60 -3.46 -0.67
CA LEU A 380 10.61 -2.49 -0.26
C LEU A 380 11.47 -2.02 -1.44
N LEU A 381 12.07 -2.95 -2.19
CA LEU A 381 13.19 -2.61 -3.07
C LEU A 381 12.72 -2.07 -4.42
N VAL A 382 11.67 -2.66 -5.01
CA VAL A 382 11.26 -2.29 -6.37
C VAL A 382 10.83 -0.83 -6.42
N PRO A 383 9.91 -0.36 -5.57
CA PRO A 383 9.45 1.01 -5.66
C PRO A 383 10.51 2.01 -5.18
N THR A 384 11.34 1.64 -4.20
CA THR A 384 12.48 2.48 -3.75
C THR A 384 13.45 2.74 -4.91
N VAL A 385 13.84 1.71 -5.67
CA VAL A 385 14.76 1.87 -6.80
C VAL A 385 14.15 2.78 -7.86
N VAL A 386 12.88 2.58 -8.21
CA VAL A 386 12.24 3.43 -9.22
C VAL A 386 12.05 4.86 -8.72
N GLY A 387 11.72 5.05 -7.44
CA GLY A 387 11.69 6.36 -6.79
C GLY A 387 13.04 7.07 -6.86
N PHE A 388 14.14 6.38 -6.55
CA PHE A 388 15.48 6.98 -6.64
C PHE A 388 15.84 7.39 -8.06
N ILE A 389 15.51 6.57 -9.06
CA ILE A 389 15.68 6.92 -10.47
C ILE A 389 14.83 8.14 -10.83
N TRP A 390 13.57 8.16 -10.40
CA TRP A 390 12.66 9.26 -10.66
C TRP A 390 13.19 10.59 -10.11
N PHE A 391 13.52 10.63 -8.81
CA PHE A 391 14.05 11.84 -8.18
C PHE A 391 15.43 12.21 -8.71
N ALA A 392 16.27 11.26 -9.11
CA ALA A 392 17.53 11.59 -9.76
C ALA A 392 17.34 12.28 -11.12
N VAL A 393 16.36 11.85 -11.91
CA VAL A 393 16.04 12.50 -13.19
C VAL A 393 15.40 13.87 -12.94
N MET A 394 14.31 13.90 -12.17
CA MET A 394 13.53 15.13 -11.93
C MET A 394 14.33 16.13 -11.09
N GLY A 395 14.71 15.74 -9.88
CA GLY A 395 15.47 16.55 -8.93
C GLY A 395 16.85 16.90 -9.44
N GLY A 396 17.55 15.96 -10.09
CA GLY A 396 18.84 16.25 -10.72
C GLY A 396 18.72 17.28 -11.84
N SER A 397 17.65 17.26 -12.64
CA SER A 397 17.41 18.31 -13.65
C SER A 397 17.11 19.66 -13.01
N GLY A 398 16.35 19.69 -11.91
CA GLY A 398 16.09 20.90 -11.12
C GLY A 398 17.35 21.49 -10.50
N LEU A 399 18.17 20.66 -9.86
CA LEU A 399 19.44 21.07 -9.28
C LEU A 399 20.43 21.56 -10.34
N PHE A 400 20.41 20.94 -11.53
CA PHE A 400 21.19 21.41 -12.65
C PHE A 400 20.77 22.81 -13.10
N ARG A 401 19.46 23.02 -13.27
CA ARG A 401 18.89 24.34 -13.59
C ARG A 401 19.27 25.38 -12.54
N GLU A 402 19.16 25.04 -11.26
CA GLU A 402 19.43 25.98 -10.17
C GLU A 402 20.91 26.40 -10.09
N PHE A 403 21.83 25.45 -10.16
CA PHE A 403 23.25 25.73 -9.92
C PHE A 403 24.09 25.98 -11.17
N PHE A 404 23.60 25.54 -12.33
CA PHE A 404 24.33 25.62 -13.59
C PHE A 404 23.51 26.22 -14.75
N GLY A 405 22.26 26.65 -14.49
CA GLY A 405 21.42 27.37 -15.45
C GLY A 405 21.89 28.79 -15.73
N ALA A 406 21.20 29.49 -16.63
CA ALA A 406 21.55 30.86 -16.96
C ALA A 406 21.12 31.84 -15.83
N GLU A 407 21.73 33.02 -15.80
CA GLU A 407 21.28 34.08 -14.88
C GLU A 407 19.79 34.41 -15.12
N GLY A 408 18.96 34.26 -14.08
CA GLY A 408 17.52 34.47 -14.14
C GLY A 408 16.68 33.19 -14.22
N ASP A 409 17.31 32.01 -14.34
CA ASP A 409 16.62 30.71 -14.40
C ASP A 409 16.37 30.04 -13.03
N SER A 410 16.65 30.73 -11.92
CA SER A 410 16.50 30.16 -10.58
C SER A 410 15.06 29.70 -10.34
N LEU A 411 14.95 28.54 -9.69
CA LEU A 411 13.69 27.99 -9.17
C LEU A 411 13.32 28.59 -7.82
N VAL A 412 14.26 29.32 -7.20
CA VAL A 412 13.97 30.18 -6.05
C VAL A 412 13.34 31.46 -6.58
N ASP A 413 12.08 31.69 -6.23
CA ASP A 413 11.38 32.89 -6.63
C ASP A 413 12.03 34.14 -6.02
N ALA A 414 12.29 35.14 -6.87
CA ALA A 414 13.07 36.31 -6.49
C ALA A 414 12.34 37.24 -5.51
N GLU A 415 11.00 37.20 -5.47
CA GLU A 415 10.20 38.06 -4.61
C GLU A 415 9.95 37.43 -3.24
N SER A 416 9.55 36.16 -3.20
CA SER A 416 9.25 35.41 -1.98
C SER A 416 10.49 34.80 -1.34
N GLY A 417 11.54 34.50 -2.12
CA GLY A 417 12.69 33.73 -1.67
C GLY A 417 12.37 32.26 -1.40
N GLU A 418 11.27 31.74 -1.93
CA GLU A 418 10.81 30.37 -1.73
C GLU A 418 10.85 29.57 -3.05
N VAL A 419 10.80 28.24 -2.95
CA VAL A 419 10.65 27.34 -4.11
C VAL A 419 9.21 26.85 -4.14
N GLU A 420 8.47 27.17 -5.20
CA GLU A 420 7.11 26.64 -5.47
C GLU A 420 7.21 25.19 -5.99
N PRO A 421 6.89 24.15 -5.18
CA PRO A 421 7.10 22.77 -5.63
C PRO A 421 6.25 22.42 -6.85
N GLU A 422 5.00 22.88 -6.89
CA GLU A 422 4.08 22.65 -7.99
C GLU A 422 4.50 23.31 -9.31
N GLY A 423 5.23 24.43 -9.26
CA GLY A 423 5.73 25.14 -10.43
C GLY A 423 7.06 24.59 -10.94
N SER A 424 7.89 24.06 -10.04
CA SER A 424 9.27 23.67 -10.31
C SER A 424 9.42 22.70 -11.48
N LEU A 425 8.54 21.70 -11.60
CA LEU A 425 8.58 20.76 -12.72
C LEU A 425 8.31 21.45 -14.06
N PHE A 426 7.32 22.35 -14.12
CA PHE A 426 6.97 23.02 -15.36
C PHE A 426 8.04 24.00 -15.82
N ALA A 427 8.74 24.66 -14.89
CA ALA A 427 9.91 25.49 -15.19
C ALA A 427 11.01 24.66 -15.87
N VAL A 428 11.37 23.51 -15.30
CA VAL A 428 12.37 22.60 -15.90
C VAL A 428 11.89 22.05 -17.25
N LEU A 429 10.61 21.72 -17.39
CA LEU A 429 10.05 21.30 -18.67
C LEU A 429 10.12 22.41 -19.73
N GLY A 430 9.96 23.67 -19.32
CA GLY A 430 10.05 24.84 -20.20
C GLY A 430 11.41 24.97 -20.91
N ASP A 431 12.48 24.48 -20.30
CA ASP A 431 13.83 24.48 -20.87
C ASP A 431 14.01 23.43 -21.97
N LEU A 432 13.20 22.38 -21.93
CA LEU A 432 13.35 21.25 -22.83
C LEU A 432 12.72 21.54 -24.20
N PRO A 433 13.28 20.97 -25.28
CA PRO A 433 12.57 20.89 -26.54
C PRO A 433 11.22 20.22 -26.31
N LEU A 434 10.15 20.82 -26.82
CA LEU A 434 8.75 20.39 -26.61
C LEU A 434 8.18 20.68 -25.21
N GLY A 435 8.79 21.58 -24.43
CA GLY A 435 8.37 21.90 -23.06
C GLY A 435 6.87 22.11 -22.88
N GLN A 436 6.23 22.90 -23.75
CA GLN A 436 4.78 23.12 -23.69
C GLN A 436 3.96 21.82 -23.84
N ILE A 437 4.38 20.91 -24.73
CA ILE A 437 3.72 19.60 -24.94
C ILE A 437 3.92 18.73 -23.69
N LEU A 438 5.13 18.73 -23.11
CA LEU A 438 5.45 17.97 -21.90
C LEU A 438 4.68 18.51 -20.70
N SER A 439 4.49 19.83 -20.58
CA SER A 439 3.66 20.45 -19.55
C SER A 439 2.20 20.05 -19.67
N VAL A 440 1.62 20.08 -20.87
CA VAL A 440 0.25 19.59 -21.11
C VAL A 440 0.13 18.09 -20.79
N MET A 441 1.11 17.29 -21.19
CA MET A 441 1.15 15.86 -20.86
C MET A 441 1.21 15.64 -19.34
N THR A 442 2.00 16.45 -18.63
CA THR A 442 2.11 16.40 -17.16
C THR A 442 0.79 16.73 -16.48
N ILE A 443 0.05 17.75 -16.96
CA ILE A 443 -1.30 18.06 -16.47
C ILE A 443 -2.24 16.85 -16.64
N ILE A 444 -2.17 16.18 -17.80
CA ILE A 444 -2.97 14.97 -18.06
C ILE A 444 -2.56 13.83 -17.10
N ILE A 445 -1.26 13.60 -16.90
CA ILE A 445 -0.74 12.59 -15.96
C ILE A 445 -1.30 12.82 -14.55
N VAL A 446 -1.25 14.07 -14.06
CA VAL A 446 -1.76 14.42 -12.72
C VAL A 446 -3.26 14.17 -12.62
N ALA A 447 -4.04 14.58 -13.64
CA ALA A 447 -5.48 14.33 -13.67
C ALA A 447 -5.81 12.82 -13.67
N LEU A 448 -5.06 12.02 -14.43
CA LEU A 448 -5.23 10.56 -14.47
C LEU A 448 -4.83 9.89 -13.14
N PHE A 449 -3.75 10.36 -12.49
CA PHE A 449 -3.39 9.88 -11.16
C PHE A 449 -4.48 10.17 -10.15
N PHE A 450 -5.06 11.37 -10.18
CA PHE A 450 -6.16 11.73 -9.30
C PHE A 450 -7.36 10.78 -9.50
N ILE A 451 -7.82 10.65 -10.74
CA ILE A 451 -8.99 9.82 -11.09
C ILE A 451 -8.78 8.38 -10.62
N THR A 452 -7.59 7.82 -10.90
CA THR A 452 -7.25 6.44 -10.54
C THR A 452 -7.09 6.25 -9.03
N SER A 453 -6.52 7.24 -8.33
CA SER A 453 -6.31 7.19 -6.88
C SER A 453 -7.63 7.30 -6.11
N SER A 454 -8.54 8.20 -6.51
CA SER A 454 -9.85 8.34 -5.86
C SER A 454 -10.74 7.12 -6.13
N ASP A 455 -10.72 6.56 -7.34
CA ASP A 455 -11.45 5.32 -7.62
C ASP A 455 -10.94 4.15 -6.78
N SER A 456 -9.62 3.97 -6.70
CA SER A 456 -9.02 2.87 -5.91
C SER A 456 -9.17 3.09 -4.40
N GLY A 457 -9.05 4.34 -3.93
CA GLY A 457 -9.25 4.74 -2.54
C GLY A 457 -10.69 4.52 -2.07
N SER A 458 -11.66 5.02 -2.83
CA SER A 458 -13.08 4.84 -2.55
C SER A 458 -13.49 3.37 -2.58
N LEU A 459 -12.91 2.54 -3.46
CA LEU A 459 -13.11 1.08 -3.42
C LEU A 459 -12.62 0.46 -2.10
N VAL A 460 -11.44 0.84 -1.60
CA VAL A 460 -10.94 0.30 -0.33
C VAL A 460 -11.80 0.75 0.85
N VAL A 461 -12.16 2.02 0.91
CA VAL A 461 -13.07 2.55 1.94
C VAL A 461 -14.40 1.80 1.91
N ASP A 462 -14.94 1.55 0.71
CA ASP A 462 -16.19 0.83 0.54
C ASP A 462 -16.11 -0.64 0.96
N MET A 463 -14.99 -1.32 0.66
CA MET A 463 -14.73 -2.68 1.16
C MET A 463 -14.73 -2.71 2.70
N LEU A 464 -14.04 -1.76 3.35
CA LEU A 464 -14.00 -1.65 4.81
C LEU A 464 -15.39 -1.35 5.40
N ALA A 465 -16.10 -0.40 4.80
CA ALA A 465 -17.44 -0.01 5.23
C ALA A 465 -18.52 -1.06 4.93
N SER A 466 -18.21 -2.05 4.08
CA SER A 466 -19.05 -3.21 3.75
C SER A 466 -18.59 -4.49 4.46
N GLY A 467 -17.77 -4.37 5.51
CA GLY A 467 -17.35 -5.50 6.35
C GLY A 467 -16.34 -6.45 5.68
N GLY A 468 -15.62 -5.96 4.66
CA GLY A 468 -14.64 -6.69 3.89
C GLY A 468 -15.19 -7.41 2.67
N HIS A 469 -16.37 -7.00 2.17
CA HIS A 469 -16.90 -7.48 0.89
C HIS A 469 -16.00 -6.97 -0.25
N PRO A 470 -15.41 -7.84 -1.09
CA PRO A 470 -14.44 -7.46 -2.11
C PRO A 470 -15.08 -6.70 -3.29
N ASN A 471 -16.38 -6.88 -3.52
CA ASN A 471 -17.16 -6.25 -4.58
C ASN A 471 -18.33 -5.46 -3.97
N PRO A 472 -18.08 -4.37 -3.22
CA PRO A 472 -19.14 -3.62 -2.59
C PRO A 472 -19.98 -2.86 -3.66
N PRO A 473 -21.25 -2.50 -3.34
CA PRO A 473 -22.18 -2.00 -4.34
C PRO A 473 -21.78 -0.61 -4.85
N VAL A 474 -21.99 -0.36 -6.14
CA VAL A 474 -21.53 0.87 -6.81
C VAL A 474 -22.05 2.15 -6.14
N TRP A 475 -23.28 2.14 -5.60
CA TRP A 475 -23.85 3.33 -4.95
C TRP A 475 -23.06 3.79 -3.72
N SER A 476 -22.51 2.85 -2.92
CA SER A 476 -21.74 3.19 -1.73
C SER A 476 -20.34 3.64 -2.13
N ARG A 477 -19.73 3.04 -3.16
CA ARG A 477 -18.48 3.54 -3.74
C ARG A 477 -18.59 4.98 -4.24
N VAL A 478 -19.66 5.29 -4.97
CA VAL A 478 -19.96 6.66 -5.43
C VAL A 478 -20.06 7.62 -4.26
N LEU A 479 -20.76 7.23 -3.19
CA LEU A 479 -20.87 8.05 -1.98
C LEU A 479 -19.49 8.36 -1.37
N TRP A 480 -18.59 7.38 -1.28
CA TRP A 480 -17.24 7.59 -0.74
C TRP A 480 -16.39 8.50 -1.63
N ALA A 481 -16.44 8.33 -2.96
CA ALA A 481 -15.75 9.22 -3.90
C ALA A 481 -16.24 10.68 -3.78
N PHE A 482 -17.55 10.90 -3.60
CA PHE A 482 -18.08 12.23 -3.33
C PHE A 482 -17.65 12.80 -1.98
N LEU A 483 -17.61 11.97 -0.92
CA LEU A 483 -17.17 12.41 0.41
C LEU A 483 -15.69 12.79 0.43
N GLU A 484 -14.83 12.06 -0.29
CA GLU A 484 -13.42 12.42 -0.47
C GLU A 484 -13.26 13.80 -1.13
N GLY A 485 -13.98 14.04 -2.24
CA GLY A 485 -13.98 15.34 -2.91
C GLY A 485 -14.58 16.47 -2.06
N ALA A 486 -15.69 16.20 -1.36
CA ALA A 486 -16.32 17.18 -0.48
C ALA A 486 -15.43 17.56 0.71
N LEU A 487 -14.74 16.58 1.32
CA LEU A 487 -13.75 16.84 2.36
C LEU A 487 -12.56 17.63 1.81
N ALA A 488 -12.06 17.28 0.62
CA ALA A 488 -10.97 18.02 -0.02
C ALA A 488 -11.35 19.49 -0.26
N ILE A 489 -12.56 19.76 -0.77
CA ILE A 489 -13.10 21.12 -0.94
C ILE A 489 -13.20 21.84 0.41
N ALA A 490 -13.76 21.20 1.42
CA ALA A 490 -13.98 21.82 2.72
C ALA A 490 -12.66 22.25 3.38
N LEU A 491 -11.64 21.38 3.36
CA LEU A 491 -10.33 21.68 3.94
C LEU A 491 -9.53 22.67 3.09
N MET A 492 -9.68 22.63 1.76
CA MET A 492 -9.11 23.63 0.85
C MET A 492 -9.67 25.04 1.13
N ILE A 493 -10.98 25.15 1.38
CA ILE A 493 -11.64 26.41 1.77
C ILE A 493 -11.21 26.85 3.18
N ALA A 494 -11.05 25.92 4.11
CA ALA A 494 -10.69 26.22 5.50
C ALA A 494 -9.30 26.87 5.62
N GLY A 495 -8.28 26.23 5.06
CA GLY A 495 -6.90 26.70 5.18
C GLY A 495 -5.95 26.09 4.16
N GLY A 496 -6.45 25.80 2.96
CA GLY A 496 -5.65 25.36 1.83
C GLY A 496 -4.90 24.04 2.03
N LEU A 497 -3.71 23.96 1.44
CA LEU A 497 -2.90 22.73 1.47
C LEU A 497 -2.50 22.32 2.88
N SER A 498 -2.11 23.30 3.71
CA SER A 498 -1.66 23.04 5.08
C SER A 498 -2.72 22.33 5.92
N THR A 499 -4.00 22.72 5.76
CA THR A 499 -5.11 22.05 6.47
C THR A 499 -5.34 20.62 5.97
N LEU A 500 -5.20 20.38 4.65
CA LEU A 500 -5.27 19.03 4.07
C LEU A 500 -4.15 18.13 4.62
N GLN A 501 -2.91 18.60 4.56
CA GLN A 501 -1.73 17.92 5.08
C GLN A 501 -1.87 17.59 6.58
N THR A 502 -2.36 18.56 7.35
CA THR A 502 -2.63 18.38 8.78
C THR A 502 -3.69 17.32 9.04
N GLY A 503 -4.76 17.25 8.25
CA GLY A 503 -5.76 16.19 8.37
C GLY A 503 -5.18 14.79 8.23
N SER A 504 -4.25 14.59 7.28
CA SER A 504 -3.49 13.35 7.16
C SER A 504 -2.63 13.07 8.40
N LEU A 505 -1.94 14.09 8.91
CA LEU A 505 -1.11 13.94 10.11
C LEU A 505 -1.93 13.52 11.35
N ILE A 506 -3.10 14.15 11.58
CA ILE A 506 -3.98 13.85 12.70
C ILE A 506 -4.46 12.40 12.65
N THR A 507 -4.90 11.93 11.48
CA THR A 507 -5.40 10.56 11.33
C THR A 507 -4.29 9.51 11.43
N ALA A 508 -3.06 9.88 11.12
CA ALA A 508 -1.91 9.00 11.24
C ALA A 508 -1.52 8.67 12.68
N VAL A 509 -1.74 9.56 13.66
CA VAL A 509 -1.37 9.30 15.07
C VAL A 509 -2.02 8.01 15.58
N PRO A 510 -3.37 7.86 15.60
CA PRO A 510 -3.99 6.62 16.06
C PRO A 510 -3.69 5.43 15.15
N PHE A 511 -3.52 5.65 13.84
CA PHE A 511 -3.26 4.56 12.90
C PHE A 511 -1.83 3.99 13.02
N SER A 512 -0.85 4.80 13.40
CA SER A 512 0.51 4.34 13.69
C SER A 512 0.52 3.29 14.82
N ILE A 513 -0.32 3.47 15.83
CA ILE A 513 -0.51 2.51 16.93
C ILE A 513 -1.07 1.19 16.38
N ILE A 514 -2.04 1.25 15.46
CA ILE A 514 -2.58 0.07 14.77
C ILE A 514 -1.47 -0.68 14.02
N LEU A 515 -0.59 0.02 13.31
CA LEU A 515 0.54 -0.58 12.60
C LEU A 515 1.54 -1.25 13.55
N ILE A 516 1.86 -0.64 14.69
CA ILE A 516 2.70 -1.27 15.74
C ILE A 516 2.04 -2.56 16.24
N LEU A 517 0.74 -2.52 16.52
CA LEU A 517 -0.01 -3.70 16.94
C LEU A 517 -0.02 -4.78 15.84
N MET A 518 -0.05 -4.40 14.56
CA MET A 518 0.04 -5.31 13.42
C MET A 518 1.41 -6.01 13.36
N CYS A 519 2.51 -5.30 13.64
CA CYS A 519 3.84 -5.93 13.76
C CYS A 519 3.82 -7.03 14.83
N ILE A 520 3.29 -6.74 16.02
CA ILE A 520 3.20 -7.69 17.14
C ILE A 520 2.30 -8.88 16.77
N ALA A 521 1.12 -8.61 16.21
CA ALA A 521 0.17 -9.63 15.78
C ALA A 521 0.77 -10.55 14.71
N THR A 522 1.52 -9.99 13.77
CA THR A 522 2.19 -10.73 12.68
C THR A 522 3.26 -11.67 13.23
N VAL A 523 4.12 -11.22 14.15
CA VAL A 523 5.11 -12.09 14.80
C VAL A 523 4.44 -13.23 15.54
N ARG A 524 3.36 -12.94 16.28
CA ARG A 524 2.60 -13.96 17.02
C ARG A 524 1.97 -14.97 16.07
N ALA A 525 1.40 -14.51 14.96
CA ALA A 525 0.81 -15.37 13.95
C ALA A 525 1.86 -16.27 13.26
N PHE A 526 3.00 -15.71 12.87
CA PHE A 526 4.08 -16.46 12.22
C PHE A 526 4.74 -17.46 13.15
N ARG A 527 4.88 -17.15 14.45
CA ARG A 527 5.33 -18.13 15.44
C ARG A 527 4.44 -19.35 15.48
N TYR A 528 3.12 -19.13 15.54
CA TYR A 528 2.14 -20.22 15.54
C TYR A 528 2.20 -21.02 14.24
N GLU A 529 2.18 -20.33 13.09
CA GLU A 529 2.20 -20.95 11.77
C GLU A 529 3.45 -21.79 11.55
N TYR A 530 4.62 -21.26 11.90
CA TYR A 530 5.89 -21.95 11.72
C TYR A 530 5.96 -23.25 12.52
N VAL A 531 5.47 -23.25 13.77
CA VAL A 531 5.42 -24.47 14.60
C VAL A 531 4.49 -25.51 13.99
N GLN A 532 3.34 -25.09 13.44
CA GLN A 532 2.42 -26.00 12.76
C GLN A 532 3.05 -26.61 11.51
N GLN A 533 3.73 -25.81 10.69
CA GLN A 533 4.44 -26.30 9.51
C GLN A 533 5.52 -27.32 9.87
N GLN A 534 6.36 -27.04 10.88
CA GLN A 534 7.38 -28.00 11.33
C GLN A 534 6.78 -29.31 11.82
N HIS A 535 5.62 -29.27 12.49
CA HIS A 535 4.92 -30.46 12.94
C HIS A 535 4.44 -31.30 11.75
N ILE A 536 3.80 -30.68 10.76
CA ILE A 536 3.33 -31.34 9.53
C ILE A 536 4.51 -31.96 8.78
N GLU A 537 5.58 -31.20 8.52
CA GLU A 537 6.78 -31.70 7.85
C GLU A 537 7.44 -32.87 8.58
N SER A 538 7.38 -32.88 9.93
CA SER A 538 7.93 -33.97 10.74
C SER A 538 7.08 -35.24 10.60
N VAL A 539 5.75 -35.11 10.58
CA VAL A 539 4.83 -36.24 10.35
C VAL A 539 5.03 -36.81 8.95
N GLU A 540 5.05 -35.97 7.91
CA GLU A 540 5.29 -36.41 6.53
C GLU A 540 6.67 -37.05 6.34
N ARG A 541 7.68 -36.60 7.08
CA ARG A 541 9.00 -37.23 7.07
C ARG A 541 8.96 -38.62 7.71
N LEU A 542 8.25 -38.76 8.82
CA LEU A 542 8.08 -40.06 9.49
C LEU A 542 7.28 -41.04 8.63
N GLU A 543 6.23 -40.57 7.94
CA GLU A 543 5.48 -41.38 6.98
C GLU A 543 6.37 -41.85 5.84
N ARG A 544 7.15 -40.96 5.21
CA ARG A 544 8.11 -41.34 4.15
C ARG A 544 9.16 -42.35 4.63
N ILE A 545 9.68 -42.17 5.85
CA ILE A 545 10.63 -43.12 6.44
C ILE A 545 9.93 -44.47 6.69
N SER A 546 8.70 -44.46 7.20
CA SER A 546 7.91 -45.68 7.44
C SER A 546 7.61 -46.42 6.15
N GLU A 547 7.22 -45.71 5.09
CA GLU A 547 6.98 -46.29 3.76
C GLU A 547 8.26 -46.92 3.22
N HIS A 548 9.38 -46.20 3.27
CA HIS A 548 10.66 -46.70 2.79
C HIS A 548 11.15 -47.92 3.58
N LEU A 549 11.06 -47.89 4.92
CA LEU A 549 11.38 -49.03 5.77
C LEU A 549 10.45 -50.21 5.50
N THR A 550 9.15 -49.98 5.26
CA THR A 550 8.20 -51.05 4.94
C THR A 550 8.54 -51.70 3.60
N GLU A 551 8.94 -50.90 2.60
CA GLU A 551 9.36 -51.38 1.29
C GLU A 551 10.69 -52.15 1.37
N GLU A 552 11.69 -51.61 2.06
CA GLU A 552 13.02 -52.21 2.22
C GLU A 552 12.97 -53.50 3.08
N ILE A 553 12.25 -53.47 4.20
CA ILE A 553 12.02 -54.67 5.02
C ILE A 553 11.19 -55.69 4.23
N GLY A 554 10.16 -55.26 3.51
CA GLY A 554 9.35 -56.11 2.66
C GLY A 554 10.19 -56.83 1.60
N GLN A 555 11.08 -56.12 0.91
CA GLN A 555 12.01 -56.72 -0.05
C GLN A 555 12.99 -57.67 0.63
N SER A 556 13.61 -57.28 1.75
CA SER A 556 14.58 -58.14 2.46
C SER A 556 13.97 -59.43 3.02
N LEU A 557 12.73 -59.39 3.52
CA LEU A 557 12.01 -60.56 4.04
C LEU A 557 11.58 -61.53 2.92
N THR A 558 11.40 -61.01 1.70
CA THR A 558 11.03 -61.83 0.53
C THR A 558 12.24 -62.55 -0.09
N ASP A 559 13.43 -62.00 0.11
CA ASP A 559 14.70 -62.52 -0.40
C ASP A 559 15.46 -63.43 0.59
N ASP A 560 15.07 -63.49 1.87
CA ASP A 560 15.64 -64.43 2.85
C ASP A 560 14.98 -65.84 2.75
N PRO A 561 15.72 -66.87 2.32
CA PRO A 561 15.18 -68.22 2.13
C PRO A 561 14.63 -68.85 3.42
N ALA A 562 15.15 -68.46 4.60
CA ALA A 562 14.67 -68.99 5.88
C ALA A 562 13.32 -68.39 6.29
N VAL A 563 12.98 -67.19 5.83
CA VAL A 563 11.71 -66.52 6.15
C VAL A 563 10.60 -66.97 5.20
N ARG A 564 10.93 -67.24 3.93
CA ARG A 564 9.99 -67.82 2.93
C ARG A 564 9.34 -69.11 3.42
N GLU A 565 10.13 -70.02 4.00
CA GLU A 565 9.66 -71.32 4.49
C GLU A 565 8.72 -71.18 5.73
N TYR A 566 8.97 -70.20 6.60
CA TYR A 566 8.12 -69.94 7.79
C TYR A 566 6.80 -69.21 7.47
N VAL A 567 6.75 -68.43 6.38
CA VAL A 567 5.56 -67.65 5.98
C VAL A 567 4.54 -68.53 5.25
N ASP A 568 4.99 -69.45 4.39
CA ASP A 568 4.10 -70.38 3.67
C ASP A 568 3.37 -71.33 4.63
N ASP A 569 4.07 -71.96 5.58
CA ASP A 569 3.47 -72.94 6.50
C ASP A 569 2.41 -72.35 7.45
N ARG A 570 2.53 -71.05 7.79
CA ARG A 570 1.61 -70.39 8.75
C ARG A 570 0.38 -69.78 8.08
N ILE A 571 0.50 -69.34 6.82
CA ILE A 571 -0.62 -68.79 6.05
C ILE A 571 -1.56 -69.93 5.62
N ASP A 572 -1.03 -71.07 5.18
CA ASP A 572 -1.82 -72.26 4.87
C ASP A 572 -2.50 -72.87 6.10
N TYR A 573 -1.83 -72.86 7.26
CA TYR A 573 -2.44 -73.29 8.53
C TYR A 573 -3.61 -72.39 8.99
N ARG A 574 -3.58 -71.08 8.71
CA ARG A 574 -4.67 -70.16 9.10
C ARG A 574 -5.79 -70.09 8.07
N LEU A 575 -5.51 -70.22 6.78
CA LEU A 575 -6.53 -70.26 5.72
C LEU A 575 -7.34 -71.56 5.76
N SER A 576 -6.72 -72.70 6.09
CA SER A 576 -7.42 -73.99 6.25
C SER A 576 -8.37 -74.03 7.45
N ARG A 577 -8.19 -73.15 8.47
CA ARG A 577 -9.02 -73.09 9.67
C ARG A 577 -10.14 -72.05 9.63
N THR A 578 -10.20 -71.20 8.61
CA THR A 578 -11.20 -70.11 8.50
C THR A 578 -12.32 -70.41 7.51
N ARG A 579 -12.65 -71.69 7.28
CA ARG A 579 -13.96 -72.08 6.74
C ARG A 579 -15.01 -72.01 7.85
N GLY A 580 -15.66 -70.85 7.97
CA GLY A 580 -16.93 -70.74 8.67
C GLY A 580 -17.06 -69.49 9.54
N LEU A 581 -17.48 -68.38 8.94
CA LEU A 581 -18.45 -67.48 9.56
C LEU A 581 -19.16 -66.69 8.45
N ARG A 582 -20.42 -67.07 8.26
CA ARG A 582 -21.41 -66.52 7.34
C ARG A 582 -21.63 -65.04 7.67
N ARG A 583 -21.35 -64.12 6.73
CA ARG A 583 -21.83 -62.73 6.79
C ARG A 583 -23.37 -62.71 6.70
N PRO A 584 -24.12 -62.13 7.64
CA PRO A 584 -25.53 -61.83 7.45
C PRO A 584 -25.67 -60.45 6.80
N GLY A 585 -26.34 -60.41 5.63
CA GLY A 585 -27.13 -59.26 5.18
C GLY A 585 -26.38 -58.04 4.64
N THR A 586 -26.05 -58.06 3.36
CA THR A 586 -26.13 -56.86 2.50
C THR A 586 -26.86 -57.26 1.24
N GLY A 587 -28.13 -56.84 1.14
CA GLY A 587 -28.91 -57.01 -0.08
C GLY A 587 -28.39 -56.05 -1.14
N GLU A 588 -27.81 -56.61 -2.19
CA GLU A 588 -27.69 -55.93 -3.48
C GLU A 588 -28.49 -56.73 -4.52
N LYS A 589 -29.49 -56.07 -5.09
CA LYS A 589 -30.23 -56.56 -6.26
C LYS A 589 -29.31 -56.51 -7.49
N PRO A 590 -29.44 -57.45 -8.46
CA PRO A 590 -28.52 -57.56 -9.58
C PRO A 590 -28.71 -56.44 -10.62
N ALA A 591 -27.59 -55.98 -11.17
CA ALA A 591 -27.52 -55.04 -12.28
C ALA A 591 -28.10 -55.65 -13.58
N GLN A 592 -28.93 -54.88 -14.29
CA GLN A 592 -29.41 -55.18 -15.63
C GLN A 592 -28.28 -55.00 -16.67
N PRO A 593 -28.24 -55.82 -17.75
CA PRO A 593 -27.29 -55.64 -18.84
C PRO A 593 -27.77 -54.58 -19.85
N ARG A 594 -26.87 -53.67 -20.26
CA ARG A 594 -27.08 -52.81 -21.45
C ARG A 594 -26.93 -53.64 -22.73
N PRO A 595 -27.78 -53.48 -23.75
CA PRO A 595 -27.59 -54.11 -25.05
C PRO A 595 -26.67 -53.27 -25.94
N ARG A 596 -25.70 -53.93 -26.61
CA ARG A 596 -25.11 -53.47 -27.88
C ARG A 596 -26.02 -53.94 -29.02
N GLY A 597 -26.25 -53.05 -29.99
CA GLY A 597 -27.31 -53.14 -30.99
C GLY A 597 -27.06 -54.04 -32.19
N GLU A 598 -28.06 -54.08 -33.08
CA GLU A 598 -27.98 -54.00 -34.55
C GLU A 598 -29.38 -54.26 -35.16
N ARG A 599 -29.98 -53.21 -35.74
CA ARG A 599 -30.63 -53.15 -37.07
C ARG A 599 -31.13 -51.74 -37.34
#